data_AF-A0A851DT99-F1
#
_entry.id   AF-A0A851DT99-F1
#
_cell.length_a   1.000
_cell.length_b   1.000
_cell.length_c   1.000
_cell.angle_alpha   90.00
_cell.angle_beta   90.00
_cell.angle_gamma   90.00
#
_symmetry.space_group_name_H-M   'P 1'
#
loop_
_entity.id
_entity.type
_entity.pdbx_description
1 polymer ?
#
loop_
_entity_poly.entity_id
_entity_poly.type
_entity_poly.pdbx_seq_one_letter_code
_entity_poly.pdbx_strand_id
1 'polypeptide(L)'
;VAGLGNPGLRGTRHSVGMALLERLARQLAVAEGWRVDRRCCADVALAATHGLELVLLKPRRLMNINGLSVARAAEIYKLRPEDIYLVHDDLDKALGKVAIKLGGSAR
;
A
#
# COMPACT_ATOMS: atom_id res chain seq x y z
N VAL A 1 -1.11 -5.82 -0.42
CA VAL A 1 -0.34 -4.85 0.39
C VAL A 1 -0.51 -3.45 -0.18
N ALA A 2 -1.06 -2.51 0.58
CA ALA A 2 -1.28 -1.13 0.18
C ALA A 2 -0.37 -0.17 0.95
N GLY A 3 0.38 0.66 0.23
CA GLY A 3 1.23 1.71 0.80
C GLY A 3 0.48 3.03 0.78
N LEU A 4 0.09 3.52 1.95
CA LEU A 4 -0.66 4.76 2.07
C LEU A 4 0.28 5.97 1.90
N GLY A 5 -0.27 7.06 1.37
CA GLY A 5 0.47 8.29 1.15
C GLY A 5 -0.25 9.30 0.25
N ASN A 6 0.47 10.37 -0.07
CA ASN A 6 0.01 11.39 -1.01
C ASN A 6 0.81 11.31 -2.32
N PRO A 7 0.14 11.15 -3.48
CA PRO A 7 0.78 11.25 -4.78
C PRO A 7 1.51 12.59 -4.94
N GLY A 8 2.72 12.57 -5.47
CA GLY A 8 3.54 13.77 -5.67
C GLY A 8 4.27 14.26 -4.41
N LEU A 9 3.92 13.81 -3.20
CA LEU A 9 4.59 14.18 -1.95
C LEU A 9 5.58 13.10 -1.48
N ARG A 10 6.50 12.71 -2.38
CA ARG A 10 7.58 11.76 -2.08
C ARG A 10 8.50 12.33 -0.99
N GLY A 11 9.03 11.46 -0.11
CA GLY A 11 9.99 11.85 0.92
C GLY A 11 9.39 12.45 2.20
N THR A 12 8.07 12.66 2.25
CA THR A 12 7.38 13.07 3.49
C THR A 12 7.10 11.86 4.39
N ARG A 13 6.99 12.08 5.70
CA ARG A 13 6.64 11.02 6.67
C ARG A 13 5.33 10.32 6.27
N HIS A 14 4.35 11.09 5.83
CA HIS A 14 3.04 10.60 5.43
C HIS A 14 3.05 9.70 4.18
N SER A 15 4.11 9.78 3.36
CA SER A 15 4.28 8.93 2.17
C SER A 15 5.22 7.74 2.41
N VAL A 16 5.55 7.42 3.67
CA VAL A 16 6.45 6.31 4.01
C VAL A 16 5.91 4.96 3.52
N GLY A 17 4.59 4.77 3.52
CA GLY A 17 3.96 3.54 3.03
C GLY A 17 4.21 3.33 1.53
N MET A 18 4.10 4.39 0.73
CA MET A 18 4.44 4.36 -0.69
C MET A 18 5.93 4.10 -0.93
N ALA A 19 6.81 4.70 -0.14
CA ALA A 19 8.25 4.48 -0.23
C ALA A 19 8.63 3.02 0.11
N LEU A 20 7.97 2.43 1.11
CA LEU A 20 8.13 1.01 1.44
C LEU A 20 7.73 0.12 0.26
N LEU A 21 6.60 0.40 -0.41
CA LEU A 21 6.20 -0.39 -1.58
C LEU A 21 7.18 -0.30 -2.76
N GLU A 22 7.82 0.86 -2.96
CA GLU A 22 8.87 0.97 -3.99
C GLU A 22 10.11 0.14 -3.65
N ARG A 23 10.46 0.00 -2.36
CA ARG A 23 11.51 -0.92 -1.91
C ARG A 23 11.07 -2.38 -2.09
N LEU A 24 9.87 -2.72 -1.64
CA LEU A 24 9.33 -4.08 -1.69
C LEU A 24 9.19 -4.58 -3.13
N ALA A 25 8.70 -3.75 -4.06
CA ALA A 25 8.60 -4.10 -5.47
C ALA A 25 9.98 -4.42 -6.09
N ARG A 26 11.05 -3.71 -5.69
CA ARG A 26 12.42 -4.02 -6.12
C ARG A 26 12.91 -5.35 -5.56
N GLN A 27 12.66 -5.62 -4.27
CA GLN A 27 13.03 -6.89 -3.65
C GLN A 27 12.30 -8.09 -4.28
N LEU A 28 11.06 -7.89 -4.73
CA LEU A 28 10.25 -8.89 -5.42
C LEU A 28 10.51 -8.93 -6.93
N ALA A 29 11.48 -8.17 -7.46
CA ALA A 29 11.80 -8.08 -8.89
C ALA A 29 10.61 -7.68 -9.81
N VAL A 30 9.69 -6.85 -9.29
CA VAL A 30 8.50 -6.35 -10.02
C VAL A 30 8.45 -4.82 -10.09
N ALA A 31 9.58 -4.15 -9.86
CA ALA A 31 9.64 -2.68 -9.87
C ALA A 31 9.24 -2.05 -11.22
N GLU A 32 9.53 -2.72 -12.33
CA GLU A 32 9.10 -2.26 -13.66
C GLU A 32 7.64 -2.64 -13.98
N GLY A 33 6.99 -3.42 -13.11
CA GLY A 33 5.62 -3.91 -13.28
C GLY A 33 4.53 -2.97 -12.77
N TRP A 34 4.88 -1.77 -12.29
CA TRP A 34 3.89 -0.79 -11.88
C TRP A 34 3.08 -0.30 -13.08
N ARG A 35 1.76 -0.44 -12.99
CA ARG A 35 0.81 0.08 -13.98
C ARG A 35 -0.32 0.83 -13.30
N VAL A 36 -0.87 1.81 -14.02
CA VAL A 36 -2.03 2.56 -13.56
C VAL A 36 -3.28 1.71 -13.73
N ASP A 37 -3.94 1.33 -12.64
CA ASP A 37 -5.27 0.76 -12.69
C ASP A 37 -6.32 1.83 -12.37
N ARG A 38 -6.99 2.32 -13.42
CA ARG A 38 -8.01 3.37 -13.31
C ARG A 38 -9.24 2.91 -12.54
N ARG A 39 -9.52 1.60 -12.49
CA ARG A 39 -10.71 1.05 -11.82
C ARG A 39 -10.66 1.25 -10.31
N CYS A 40 -9.47 1.23 -9.71
CA CYS A 40 -9.23 1.52 -8.30
C CYS A 40 -8.45 2.82 -8.06
N CYS A 41 -8.15 3.60 -9.12
CA CYS A 41 -7.40 4.85 -9.04
C CYS A 41 -6.06 4.68 -8.28
N ALA A 42 -5.27 3.68 -8.67
CA ALA A 42 -4.00 3.35 -8.02
C ALA A 42 -2.94 2.94 -9.04
N ASP A 43 -1.67 3.07 -8.66
CA ASP A 43 -0.60 2.28 -9.29
C ASP A 43 -0.59 0.90 -8.66
N VAL A 44 -0.52 -0.15 -9.48
CA VAL A 44 -0.56 -1.54 -9.06
C VAL A 44 0.60 -2.31 -9.69
N ALA A 45 1.26 -3.14 -8.90
CA ALA A 45 2.19 -4.16 -9.38
C ALA A 45 1.76 -5.53 -8.82
N LEU A 46 1.93 -6.58 -9.60
CA LEU A 46 1.65 -7.96 -9.18
C LEU A 46 2.96 -8.68 -8.97
N ALA A 47 3.07 -9.45 -7.90
CA ALA A 47 4.21 -10.30 -7.62
C ALA A 47 3.73 -11.71 -7.26
N ALA A 48 4.54 -12.71 -7.59
CA ALA A 48 4.36 -14.08 -7.13
C ALA A 48 5.54 -14.43 -6.21
N THR A 49 5.26 -14.88 -4.99
CA THR A 49 6.31 -15.27 -4.05
C THR A 49 5.79 -16.32 -3.09
N HIS A 50 6.59 -17.34 -2.79
CA HIS A 50 6.23 -18.41 -1.84
C HIS A 50 4.87 -19.08 -2.12
N GLY A 51 4.49 -19.20 -3.38
CA GLY A 51 3.18 -19.75 -3.78
C GLY A 51 1.98 -18.82 -3.60
N LEU A 52 2.21 -17.55 -3.25
CA LEU A 52 1.18 -16.52 -3.08
C LEU A 52 1.25 -15.49 -4.20
N GLU A 53 0.08 -15.04 -4.65
CA GLU A 53 -0.05 -13.86 -5.49
C GLU A 53 -0.23 -12.62 -4.61
N LEU A 54 0.65 -11.63 -4.81
CA LEU A 54 0.65 -10.38 -4.08
C LEU A 54 0.24 -9.24 -5.00
N VAL A 55 -0.74 -8.46 -4.54
CA VAL A 55 -1.08 -7.17 -5.13
C VAL A 55 -0.39 -6.07 -4.32
N LEU A 56 0.54 -5.35 -4.95
CA LEU A 56 1.12 -4.13 -4.41
C LEU A 56 0.31 -2.93 -4.92
N LEU A 57 -0.11 -2.04 -4.02
CA LEU A 57 -1.03 -0.95 -4.36
C LEU A 57 -0.57 0.39 -3.77
N LYS A 58 -0.41 1.41 -4.63
CA LYS A 58 -0.17 2.81 -4.22
C LYS A 58 -1.34 3.67 -4.70
N PRO A 59 -2.23 4.16 -3.80
CA PRO A 59 -3.35 5.00 -4.21
C PRO A 59 -2.89 6.26 -4.93
N ARG A 60 -3.60 6.66 -5.99
CA ARG A 60 -3.38 7.93 -6.71
C ARG A 60 -4.33 9.03 -6.24
N ARG A 61 -4.78 8.94 -4.98
CA ARG A 61 -5.65 9.89 -4.31
C ARG A 61 -4.95 10.49 -3.10
N LEU A 62 -5.44 11.62 -2.60
CA LEU A 62 -4.96 12.19 -1.34
C LEU A 62 -5.22 11.24 -0.16
N MET A 63 -4.39 11.32 0.88
CA MET A 63 -4.38 10.36 2.00
C MET A 63 -5.77 10.16 2.60
N ASN A 64 -6.47 11.26 2.86
CA ASN A 64 -7.79 11.27 3.49
C ASN A 64 -8.85 10.41 2.75
N ILE A 65 -8.61 10.08 1.48
CA ILE A 65 -9.50 9.27 0.65
C ILE A 65 -8.80 8.05 0.03
N ASN A 66 -7.62 7.65 0.53
CA ASN A 66 -6.92 6.43 0.10
C ASN A 66 -7.80 5.17 0.29
N GLY A 67 -8.67 5.15 1.31
CA GLY A 67 -9.58 4.05 1.60
C GLY A 67 -10.46 3.65 0.42
N LEU A 68 -10.88 4.60 -0.42
CA LEU A 68 -11.67 4.31 -1.63
C LEU A 68 -10.89 3.47 -2.65
N SER A 69 -9.60 3.76 -2.82
CA SER A 69 -8.73 3.00 -3.72
C SER A 69 -8.47 1.60 -3.19
N VAL A 70 -8.24 1.46 -1.89
CA VAL A 70 -8.02 0.17 -1.24
C VAL A 70 -9.28 -0.70 -1.32
N ALA A 71 -10.44 -0.16 -0.94
CA ALA A 71 -11.71 -0.89 -0.98
C ALA A 71 -12.03 -1.37 -2.40
N ARG A 72 -11.89 -0.49 -3.39
CA ARG A 72 -12.16 -0.86 -4.78
C ARG A 72 -11.19 -1.91 -5.32
N ALA A 73 -9.93 -1.88 -4.91
CA ALA A 73 -8.97 -2.92 -5.25
C ALA A 73 -9.32 -4.26 -4.58
N ALA A 74 -9.74 -4.24 -3.31
CA ALA A 74 -10.18 -5.44 -2.61
C ALA A 74 -11.33 -6.15 -3.37
N GLU A 75 -12.30 -5.39 -3.87
CA GLU A 75 -13.38 -5.93 -4.71
C GLU A 75 -12.86 -6.54 -6.03
N ILE A 76 -12.00 -5.81 -6.75
CA ILE A 76 -11.45 -6.25 -8.05
C ILE A 76 -10.65 -7.55 -7.92
N TYR A 77 -9.83 -7.65 -6.87
CA TYR A 77 -8.96 -8.78 -6.60
C TYR A 77 -9.59 -9.83 -5.67
N LYS A 78 -10.86 -9.66 -5.29
CA LYS A 78 -11.62 -10.56 -4.41
C LYS A 78 -10.90 -10.86 -3.09
N LEU A 79 -10.29 -9.84 -2.50
CA LEU A 79 -9.55 -9.92 -1.24
C LEU A 79 -10.48 -9.73 -0.06
N ARG A 80 -10.30 -10.52 1.00
CA ARG A 80 -10.97 -10.27 2.28
C ARG A 80 -10.15 -9.28 3.11
N PRO A 81 -10.74 -8.59 4.09
CA PRO A 81 -10.01 -7.64 4.94
C PRO A 81 -8.75 -8.23 5.59
N GLU A 82 -8.81 -9.50 6.03
CA GLU A 82 -7.68 -10.23 6.62
C GLU A 82 -6.52 -10.49 5.64
N ASP A 83 -6.76 -10.40 4.33
CA ASP A 83 -5.74 -10.56 3.29
C ASP A 83 -5.06 -9.21 2.94
N ILE A 84 -5.48 -8.11 3.58
CA ILE A 84 -5.02 -6.75 3.27
C ILE A 84 -4.09 -6.21 4.36
N TYR A 85 -2.85 -5.94 3.95
CA TYR A 85 -1.88 -5.20 4.75
C TYR A 85 -1.86 -3.73 4.34
N LEU A 86 -2.12 -2.84 5.28
CA LEU A 86 -1.94 -1.39 5.12
C LEU A 86 -0.60 -0.98 5.74
N VAL A 87 0.16 -0.17 5.00
CA VAL A 87 1.44 0.38 5.46
C VAL A 87 1.32 1.90 5.50
N HIS A 88 1.52 2.49 6.68
CA HIS A 88 1.41 3.92 6.93
C HIS A 88 2.38 4.39 8.03
N ASP A 89 2.52 5.70 8.21
CA ASP A 89 3.22 6.31 9.33
C ASP A 89 2.41 6.24 10.63
N ASP A 90 3.10 6.17 11.76
CA ASP A 90 2.51 6.11 13.09
C ASP A 90 3.14 7.22 13.95
N LEU A 91 2.32 8.16 14.43
CA LEU A 91 2.77 9.32 15.20
C LEU A 91 3.14 8.97 16.64
N ASP A 92 2.62 7.86 17.16
CA ASP A 92 2.83 7.44 18.55
C ASP A 92 4.13 6.64 18.72
N LYS A 93 4.81 6.32 17.62
CA LYS A 93 6.06 5.54 17.65
C LYS A 93 7.27 6.41 17.40
N ALA A 94 8.33 6.15 18.17
CA ALA A 94 9.64 6.71 17.91
C ALA A 94 10.14 6.33 16.50
N LEU A 95 10.91 7.21 15.88
CA LEU A 95 11.48 7.00 14.55
C LEU A 95 12.25 5.67 14.48
N GLY A 96 12.02 4.90 13.42
CA GLY A 96 12.66 3.59 13.22
C GLY A 96 11.98 2.43 13.94
N LYS A 97 10.96 2.69 14.77
CA LYS A 97 10.12 1.63 15.34
C LYS A 97 9.03 1.23 14.34
N VAL A 98 8.80 -0.08 14.23
CA VAL A 98 7.79 -0.69 13.38
C VAL A 98 6.99 -1.66 14.23
N ALA A 99 5.69 -1.74 14.01
CA ALA A 99 4.82 -2.75 14.61
C ALA A 99 3.83 -3.27 13.57
N ILE A 100 3.36 -4.49 13.78
CA ILE A 100 2.27 -5.10 13.03
C ILE A 100 1.08 -5.21 13.98
N LYS A 101 -0.10 -4.81 13.51
CA LYS A 101 -1.34 -4.83 14.28
C LYS A 101 -2.48 -5.35 13.41
N LEU A 102 -3.34 -6.18 13.98
CA LEU A 102 -4.61 -6.56 13.38
C LEU A 102 -5.71 -5.64 13.93
N GLY A 103 -6.37 -4.90 13.04
CA GLY A 103 -7.43 -3.96 13.41
C GLY A 103 -6.94 -2.76 14.23
N GLY A 104 -7.85 -2.18 15.02
CA GLY A 104 -7.65 -0.94 15.76
C GLY A 104 -8.34 0.27 15.13
N SER A 105 -8.30 1.40 15.82
CA SER A 105 -8.77 2.69 15.29
C SER A 105 -7.76 3.31 14.34
N ALA A 106 -8.21 4.23 13.48
CA ALA A 106 -7.36 5.07 12.64
C ALA A 106 -6.57 6.14 13.42
N ARG A 107 -6.35 5.90 14.71
CA ARG A 107 -5.68 6.79 15.63
C ARG A 107 -4.30 6.23 15.91
#